data_AF-A0AA43I7Y7-F1
#
_entry.id   AF-A0AA43I7Y7-F1
#
_cell.length_a   1.000
_cell.length_b   1.000
_cell.length_c   1.000
_cell.angle_alpha   90.00
_cell.angle_beta   90.00
_cell.angle_gamma   90.00
#
_symmetry.space_group_name_H-M   'P 1'
#
loop_
_entity.id
_entity.type
_entity.pdbx_description
1 polymer ?
#
loop_
_entity_poly.entity_id
_entity_poly.type
_entity_poly.pdbx_seq_one_letter_code
_entity_poly.pdbx_strand_id
1 'polypeptide(L)' 'MTTEENTLYEKIKEMSYEEFSSLIVNAESQEEKEYYVDVHNKVIQDAQAKIIAKDYFVR' A
#
# COMPACT_ATOMS: atom_id res chain seq x y z
N MET A 1 7.77 -14.96 -2.23
CA MET A 1 7.55 -13.60 -1.71
C MET A 1 8.34 -13.50 -0.42
N THR A 2 9.41 -12.71 -0.47
CA THR A 2 10.43 -12.60 0.57
C THR A 2 9.90 -11.81 1.77
N THR A 3 10.51 -12.00 2.94
CA THR A 3 10.13 -11.36 4.20
C THR A 3 10.07 -9.83 4.11
N GLU A 4 10.88 -9.21 3.24
CA GLU A 4 10.96 -7.76 3.05
C GLU A 4 9.72 -7.14 2.42
N GLU A 5 9.13 -7.76 1.38
CA GLU A 5 7.86 -7.33 0.75
C GLU A 5 6.72 -7.25 1.76
N ASN A 6 6.65 -8.22 2.68
CA ASN A 6 5.65 -8.24 3.74
C ASN A 6 5.87 -7.09 4.74
N THR A 7 7.11 -6.71 5.02
CA THR A 7 7.40 -5.59 5.94
C THR A 7 6.99 -4.25 5.38
N LEU A 8 7.23 -3.99 4.08
CA LEU A 8 6.86 -2.71 3.48
C LEU A 8 5.34 -2.56 3.37
N TYR A 9 4.64 -3.62 2.97
CA TYR A 9 3.18 -3.63 2.90
C TYR A 9 2.54 -3.31 4.26
N GLU A 10 3.01 -3.93 5.35
CA GLU A 10 2.51 -3.63 6.69
C GLU A 10 2.86 -2.21 7.14
N LYS A 11 4.05 -1.69 6.82
CA LYS A 11 4.39 -0.29 7.08
C LYS A 11 3.48 0.69 6.32
N ILE A 12 3.20 0.45 5.04
CA ILE A 12 2.35 1.32 4.22
C ILE A 12 0.91 1.34 4.71
N LYS A 13 0.40 0.23 5.27
CA LYS A 13 -0.93 0.18 5.89
C LYS A 13 -1.09 1.13 7.08
N GLU A 14 -0.02 1.40 7.81
CA GLU A 14 -0.04 2.24 9.00
C GLU A 14 0.40 3.69 8.73
N MET A 15 1.00 3.96 7.57
CA MET A 15 1.48 5.29 7.20
C MET A 15 0.35 6.25 6.83
N SER A 16 0.54 7.51 7.25
CA SER A 16 -0.23 8.64 6.75
C SER A 16 0.13 8.97 5.29
N TYR A 17 -0.74 9.75 4.64
CA TYR A 17 -0.46 10.24 3.29
C TYR A 17 0.83 11.08 3.21
N GLU A 18 1.12 11.88 4.23
CA GLU A 18 2.32 12.72 4.28
C GLU A 18 3.61 11.88 4.37
N GLU A 19 3.59 10.82 5.17
CA GLU A 19 4.71 9.88 5.29
C GLU A 19 4.94 9.12 3.98
N PHE A 20 3.86 8.63 3.35
CA PHE A 20 3.95 7.96 2.06
C PHE A 20 4.43 8.90 0.94
N SER A 21 3.95 10.15 0.92
CA SER A 21 4.40 11.16 -0.04
C SER A 21 5.89 11.46 0.15
N SER A 22 6.36 11.51 1.39
CA SER A 22 7.79 11.69 1.71
C SER A 22 8.64 10.52 1.23
N LEU A 23 8.16 9.28 1.33
CA LEU A 23 8.83 8.09 0.78
C LEU A 23 9.01 8.19 -0.74
N ILE A 24 7.97 8.63 -1.46
CA ILE A 24 8.04 8.81 -2.91
C ILE A 24 9.01 9.92 -3.31
N VAL A 25 9.03 11.03 -2.57
CA VAL A 25 9.94 12.17 -2.85
C VAL A 25 11.40 11.80 -2.59
N ASN A 26 11.65 10.96 -1.59
CA ASN A 26 12.99 10.54 -1.19
C ASN A 26 13.48 9.25 -1.87
N ALA A 27 12.69 8.66 -2.78
CA ALA A 27 13.12 7.48 -3.52
C ALA A 27 14.39 7.79 -4.35
N GLU A 28 15.39 6.91 -4.27
CA GLU A 28 16.69 7.07 -4.93
C GLU A 28 16.61 6.75 -6.42
N SER A 29 15.56 6.03 -6.84
CA SER A 29 15.35 5.63 -8.22
C SER A 29 13.88 5.62 -8.62
N GLN A 30 13.64 5.66 -9.94
CA GLN A 30 12.30 5.50 -10.51
C GLN A 30 11.71 4.12 -10.20
N GLU A 31 12.53 3.07 -10.21
CA GLU A 31 12.12 1.69 -9.89
C GLU A 31 11.63 1.58 -8.44
N GLU A 32 12.36 2.19 -7.50
CA GLU A 32 11.97 2.23 -6.09
C GLU A 32 10.65 3.00 -5.88
N LYS A 33 10.49 4.12 -6.58
CA LYS A 33 9.24 4.88 -6.57
C LYS A 33 8.05 4.08 -7.10
N GLU A 34 8.24 3.38 -8.22
CA GLU A 34 7.22 2.49 -8.80
C GLU A 34 6.86 1.37 -7.84
N TYR A 35 7.86 0.78 -7.19
CA TYR A 35 7.65 -0.24 -6.17
C TYR A 35 6.82 0.28 -4.98
N TYR A 36 7.11 1.47 -4.45
CA TYR A 36 6.31 2.08 -3.38
C TYR A 36 4.86 2.35 -3.79
N VAL A 37 4.65 2.83 -5.02
CA VAL A 37 3.31 3.06 -5.58
C VAL A 37 2.55 1.74 -5.73
N ASP A 38 3.19 0.70 -6.23
CA ASP A 38 2.56 -0.61 -6.42
C ASP A 38 2.11 -1.23 -5.10
N VAL A 39 2.96 -1.17 -4.07
CA VAL A 39 2.59 -1.67 -2.75
C VAL A 39 1.44 -0.85 -2.15
N HIS A 40 1.47 0.48 -2.28
CA HIS A 40 0.37 1.34 -1.82
C HIS A 40 -0.96 1.06 -2.53
N ASN A 41 -0.92 0.88 -3.85
CA ASN A 41 -2.11 0.52 -4.63
C ASN A 41 -2.69 -0.82 -4.16
N LYS A 42 -1.84 -1.80 -3.87
CA LYS A 42 -2.27 -3.10 -3.34
C LYS A 42 -2.94 -2.96 -1.97
N VAL A 43 -2.40 -2.14 -1.08
CA VAL A 43 -3.01 -1.82 0.23
C VAL A 43 -4.41 -1.23 0.05
N ILE A 44 -4.57 -0.27 -0.85
CA ILE A 44 -5.87 0.34 -1.15
C ILE A 44 -6.86 -0.69 -1.72
N GLN A 45 -6.42 -1.51 -2.69
CA GLN A 45 -7.26 -2.53 -3.30
C GLN A 45 -7.76 -3.55 -2.27
N ASP A 46 -6.90 -4.00 -1.36
CA ASP A 46 -7.30 -4.94 -0.29
C ASP A 46 -8.29 -4.29 0.70
N ALA A 47 -8.11 -3.02 1.02
CA ALA A 47 -9.05 -2.27 1.86
C ALA A 47 -10.42 -2.12 1.18
N GLN A 48 -10.44 -1.79 -0.11
CA GLN A 48 -11.67 -1.67 -0.91
C GLN A 48 -12.38 -3.02 -1.05
N ALA A 49 -11.64 -4.11 -1.29
CA ALA A 49 -12.19 -5.46 -1.39
C ALA A 49 -12.92 -5.89 -0.11
N LYS A 50 -12.38 -5.55 1.08
CA LYS A 50 -13.03 -5.81 2.37
C LYS A 50 -14.36 -5.05 2.52
N ILE A 51 -14.41 -3.80 2.09
CA ILE A 51 -15.63 -2.97 2.15
C ILE A 51 -16.68 -3.54 1.19
N ILE A 52 -16.31 -3.83 -0.06
CA ILE A 52 -17.22 -4.37 -1.07
C ILE A 52 -17.77 -5.74 -0.63
N ALA A 53 -16.91 -6.62 -0.11
CA ALA A 53 -17.35 -7.90 0.43
C ALA A 53 -18.34 -7.71 1.59
N LYS A 54 -18.05 -6.80 2.52
CA LYS A 54 -18.95 -6.47 3.64
C LYS A 54 -20.32 -5.97 3.14
N ASP A 55 -20.34 -5.08 2.16
CA ASP A 55 -21.58 -4.54 1.59
C ASP A 55 -22.40 -5.61 0.83
N TYR A 56 -21.73 -6.59 0.22
CA TYR A 56 -22.40 -7.71 -0.46
C TYR A 56 -23.02 -8.74 0.50
N PHE A 57 -22.43 -8.96 1.68
CA PHE A 57 -22.96 -9.90 2.68
C PHE A 57 -24.00 -9.30 3.64
N VAL A 58 -24.21 -7.97 3.60
CA VAL A 58 -25.17 -7.25 4.46
C VAL A 58 -26.49 -6.94 3.71
N ARG A 59 -26.61 -7.29 2.42
CA ARG A 59 -27.85 -7.24 1.63
C ARG A 59 -28.55 -8.59 1.56
#